data_AF-A0A1B6CZ30-F1
#
_entry.id   AF-A0A1B6CZ30-F1
#
_cell.length_a   1.000
_cell.length_b   1.000
_cell.length_c   1.000
_cell.angle_alpha   90.00
_cell.angle_beta   90.00
_cell.angle_gamma   90.00
#
_symmetry.space_group_name_H-M   'P 1'
#
loop_
_entity.id
_entity.type
_entity.pdbx_description
1 polymer ?
#
loop_
_entity_poly.entity_id
_entity_poly.type
_entity_poly.pdbx_seq_one_letter_code
_entity_poly.pdbx_strand_id
1 'polypeptide(L)'
;MSIGPCNGWMTPNATLRKATSAKSIELSYVLKNISSSHSFPFAIHYVENPINKVVAEMFLHNKSQDIWKLMEPVDSFHPNQYAQPLITQTLWKSIMKVAPEALGPVNPNNKKIEELFGNQRGH
;
A
#
# COMPACT_ATOMS: atom_id res chain seq x y z
N MET A 1 -11.59 1.24 -28.69
CA MET A 1 -10.17 0.85 -28.48
C MET A 1 -10.12 -0.03 -27.23
N SER A 2 -9.45 -1.19 -27.28
CA SER A 2 -9.32 -2.12 -26.14
C SER A 2 -8.02 -1.88 -25.36
N ILE A 3 -7.82 -0.63 -24.93
CA ILE A 3 -6.53 -0.14 -24.38
C ILE A 3 -6.62 0.30 -22.92
N GLY A 4 -7.77 0.11 -22.26
CA GLY A 4 -7.96 0.49 -20.87
C GLY A 4 -7.00 -0.28 -19.95
N PRO A 5 -6.35 0.38 -18.96
CA PRO A 5 -5.33 -0.24 -18.12
C PRO A 5 -5.92 -1.31 -17.18
N CYS A 6 -7.22 -1.23 -16.87
CA CYS A 6 -7.92 -2.25 -16.10
C CYS A 6 -9.39 -2.35 -16.53
N ASN A 7 -9.67 -3.10 -17.61
CA ASN A 7 -11.04 -3.31 -18.10
C ASN A 7 -11.96 -3.98 -17.06
N GLY A 8 -11.40 -4.67 -16.07
CA GLY A 8 -12.16 -5.30 -14.99
C GLY A 8 -12.82 -4.31 -14.03
N TRP A 9 -12.07 -3.29 -13.59
CA TRP A 9 -12.58 -2.25 -12.68
C TRP A 9 -13.10 -1.01 -13.40
N MET A 10 -12.48 -0.60 -14.51
CA MET A 10 -12.84 0.60 -15.27
C MET A 10 -13.86 0.29 -16.37
N THR A 11 -15.03 -0.19 -15.95
CA THR A 11 -16.13 -0.61 -16.85
C THR A 11 -17.48 -0.25 -16.26
N PRO A 12 -18.50 0.11 -17.07
CA PRO A 12 -19.86 0.28 -16.57
C PRO A 12 -20.50 -1.03 -16.09
N ASN A 13 -19.98 -2.19 -16.52
CA ASN A 13 -20.51 -3.50 -16.15
C ASN A 13 -20.24 -3.83 -14.66
N ALA A 14 -21.27 -3.69 -13.82
CA ALA A 14 -21.18 -3.95 -12.37
C ALA A 14 -20.81 -5.39 -12.03
N THR A 15 -21.28 -6.37 -12.81
CA THR A 15 -20.94 -7.78 -12.63
C THR A 15 -19.46 -8.02 -12.85
N LEU A 16 -18.87 -7.42 -13.87
CA LEU A 16 -17.44 -7.53 -14.15
C LEU A 16 -16.59 -6.83 -13.07
N ARG A 17 -17.00 -5.66 -12.59
CA ARG A 17 -16.32 -5.00 -11.45
C ARG A 17 -16.34 -5.88 -10.20
N LYS A 18 -17.49 -6.48 -9.87
CA LYS A 18 -17.65 -7.39 -8.72
C LYS A 18 -16.76 -8.64 -8.86
N ALA A 19 -16.75 -9.26 -10.05
CA ALA A 19 -15.91 -10.42 -10.32
C ALA A 19 -14.41 -10.09 -10.21
N THR A 20 -13.99 -8.93 -10.69
CA THR A 20 -12.60 -8.44 -10.58
C THR A 20 -12.19 -8.27 -9.12
N SER A 21 -13.03 -7.62 -8.31
CA SER A 21 -12.78 -7.47 -6.87
C SER A 21 -12.76 -8.81 -6.14
N ALA A 22 -13.67 -9.73 -6.46
CA ALA A 22 -13.69 -11.07 -5.87
C ALA A 22 -12.40 -11.84 -6.17
N LYS A 23 -11.92 -11.78 -7.42
CA LYS A 23 -10.65 -12.43 -7.80
C LYS A 23 -9.45 -11.78 -7.11
N SER A 24 -9.43 -10.45 -6.99
CA SER A 24 -8.39 -9.73 -6.26
C SER A 24 -8.30 -10.16 -4.78
N ILE A 25 -9.45 -10.35 -4.12
CA ILE A 25 -9.53 -10.85 -2.75
C ILE A 25 -9.04 -12.30 -2.66
N GLU A 26 -9.45 -13.17 -3.58
CA GLU A 26 -8.98 -14.56 -3.66
C GLU A 26 -7.46 -14.64 -3.77
N LEU A 27 -6.87 -13.87 -4.69
CA LEU A 27 -5.41 -13.81 -4.87
C LEU A 27 -4.70 -13.25 -3.63
N SER A 28 -5.31 -12.29 -2.94
CA SER A 28 -4.81 -11.79 -1.65
C SER A 28 -4.76 -12.90 -0.59
N TYR A 29 -5.75 -13.79 -0.54
CA TYR A 29 -5.73 -14.96 0.34
C TYR A 29 -4.66 -15.98 -0.04
N VAL A 30 -4.42 -16.18 -1.34
CA VAL A 30 -3.32 -17.04 -1.82
C VAL A 30 -1.98 -16.51 -1.30
N LEU A 31 -1.71 -15.21 -1.45
CA LEU A 31 -0.47 -14.59 -0.94
C LEU A 31 -0.35 -14.70 0.58
N LYS A 32 -1.45 -14.47 1.30
CA LYS A 32 -1.49 -14.66 2.75
C LYS A 32 -1.18 -16.10 3.14
N ASN A 33 -1.78 -17.07 2.45
CA ASN A 33 -1.51 -18.49 2.70
C ASN A 33 -0.04 -18.85 2.43
N ILE A 34 0.55 -18.36 1.33
CA ILE A 34 1.98 -18.60 1.04
C ILE A 34 2.84 -18.08 2.20
N SER A 35 2.57 -16.88 2.72
CA SER A 35 3.34 -16.31 3.83
C SER A 35 3.31 -17.13 5.12
N SER A 36 2.26 -17.93 5.35
CA SER A 36 2.11 -18.73 6.58
C SER A 36 2.38 -20.22 6.39
N SER A 37 2.39 -20.73 5.16
CA SER A 37 2.50 -22.17 4.87
C SER A 37 3.80 -22.59 4.21
N HIS A 38 4.60 -21.66 3.70
CA HIS A 38 5.87 -21.93 3.03
C HIS A 38 7.02 -21.30 3.80
N SER A 39 8.18 -21.96 3.77
CA SER A 39 9.41 -21.48 4.41
C SER A 39 10.49 -21.27 3.37
N PHE A 40 11.27 -20.22 3.57
CA PHE A 40 12.37 -19.81 2.70
C PHE A 40 13.58 -19.43 3.57
N PRO A 41 14.78 -19.27 2.99
CA PRO A 41 15.95 -18.75 3.70
C PRO A 41 15.81 -17.29 4.20
N PHE A 42 14.68 -16.64 3.92
CA PHE A 42 14.29 -15.32 4.40
C PHE A 42 12.86 -15.36 4.94
N ALA A 43 12.54 -14.44 5.85
CA ALA A 43 11.19 -14.32 6.39
C ALA A 43 10.23 -13.75 5.35
N ILE A 44 9.01 -14.28 5.29
CA ILE A 44 7.94 -13.79 4.44
C ILE A 44 6.78 -13.34 5.33
N HIS A 45 6.30 -12.13 5.10
CA HIS A 45 5.16 -11.57 5.81
C HIS A 45 4.11 -11.12 4.80
N TYR A 46 2.85 -11.31 5.15
CA TYR A 46 1.74 -10.74 4.41
C TYR A 46 1.28 -9.44 5.07
N VAL A 47 1.21 -8.37 4.27
CA VAL A 47 0.59 -7.11 4.65
C VAL A 47 -0.63 -6.90 3.77
N GLU A 48 -1.76 -6.58 4.39
CA GLU A 48 -2.99 -6.21 3.66
C GLU A 48 -2.75 -4.96 2.80
N ASN A 49 -3.44 -4.86 1.66
CA ASN A 49 -3.29 -3.72 0.77
C ASN A 49 -3.57 -2.39 1.50
N PRO A 50 -2.56 -1.52 1.68
CA PRO A 50 -2.68 -0.30 2.48
C PRO A 50 -3.69 0.71 1.93
N ILE A 51 -3.97 0.71 0.61
CA ILE A 51 -4.94 1.66 0.04
C ILE A 51 -6.36 1.43 0.57
N ASN A 52 -6.73 0.18 0.85
CA ASN A 52 -8.05 -0.15 1.41
C ASN A 52 -8.24 0.50 2.79
N LYS A 53 -7.17 0.54 3.59
CA LYS A 53 -7.17 1.18 4.91
C LYS A 53 -7.21 2.70 4.79
N VAL A 54 -6.44 3.30 3.87
CA VAL A 54 -6.49 4.74 3.60
C VAL A 54 -7.90 5.17 3.20
N VAL A 55 -8.52 4.46 2.26
CA VAL A 55 -9.89 4.76 1.80
C VAL A 55 -10.90 4.57 2.95
N ALA A 56 -10.79 3.50 3.75
CA ALA A 56 -11.64 3.29 4.91
C ALA A 56 -11.50 4.40 5.96
N GLU A 57 -10.28 4.85 6.25
CA GLU A 57 -10.03 5.99 7.15
C GLU A 57 -10.68 7.28 6.61
N MET A 58 -10.62 7.54 5.30
CA MET A 58 -11.32 8.69 4.71
C MET A 58 -12.83 8.62 4.88
N PHE A 59 -13.44 7.43 4.77
CA PHE A 59 -14.86 7.26 5.08
C PHE A 59 -15.16 7.57 6.56
N LEU A 60 -14.36 7.02 7.49
CA LEU A 60 -14.53 7.24 8.93
C LEU A 60 -14.38 8.71 9.34
N HIS A 61 -13.56 9.47 8.63
CA HIS A 61 -13.31 10.89 8.91
C HIS A 61 -14.20 11.86 8.10
N ASN A 62 -15.29 11.38 7.47
CA ASN A 62 -16.17 12.20 6.62
C ASN A 62 -15.44 12.94 5.47
N LYS A 63 -14.44 12.27 4.87
CA LYS A 63 -13.66 12.75 3.73
C LYS A 63 -13.91 11.94 2.45
N SER A 64 -15.00 11.20 2.38
CA SER A 64 -15.32 10.35 1.22
C SER A 64 -15.39 11.12 -0.11
N GLN A 65 -15.82 12.37 -0.08
CA GLN A 65 -15.85 13.30 -1.22
C GLN A 65 -14.48 13.62 -1.82
N ASP A 66 -13.39 13.34 -1.10
CA ASP A 66 -12.03 13.62 -1.52
C ASP A 66 -11.29 12.38 -2.06
N ILE A 67 -11.91 11.19 -2.07
CA ILE A 67 -11.25 9.95 -2.51
C ILE A 67 -10.77 10.06 -3.97
N TRP A 68 -11.50 10.75 -4.82
CA TRP A 68 -11.10 10.96 -6.23
C TRP A 68 -9.77 11.73 -6.35
N LYS A 69 -9.42 12.57 -5.36
CA LYS A 69 -8.15 13.31 -5.32
C LYS A 69 -6.94 12.40 -5.09
N LEU A 70 -7.14 11.11 -4.79
CA LEU A 70 -6.08 10.14 -4.62
C LEU A 70 -5.65 9.48 -5.94
N MET A 71 -6.38 9.68 -7.04
CA MET A 71 -6.09 9.06 -8.33
C MET A 71 -5.32 10.00 -9.26
N GLU A 72 -4.51 9.42 -10.15
CA GLU A 72 -3.86 10.14 -11.22
C GLU A 72 -4.91 10.71 -12.19
N PRO A 73 -4.91 12.03 -12.48
CA PRO A 73 -5.96 12.64 -13.29
C PRO A 73 -5.92 12.19 -14.76
N VAL A 74 -4.76 11.75 -15.26
CA VAL A 74 -4.59 11.37 -16.67
C VAL A 74 -5.16 9.97 -16.95
N ASP A 75 -4.89 8.99 -16.08
CA ASP A 75 -5.34 7.61 -16.28
C ASP A 75 -6.54 7.21 -15.41
N SER A 76 -6.87 8.00 -14.38
CA SER A 76 -7.96 7.74 -13.43
C SER A 76 -7.91 6.35 -12.79
N PHE A 77 -6.70 5.81 -12.61
CA PHE A 77 -6.48 4.46 -12.12
C PHE A 77 -5.39 4.39 -11.06
N HIS A 78 -4.20 4.90 -11.34
CA HIS A 78 -3.08 4.77 -10.41
C HIS A 78 -3.23 5.73 -9.22
N PRO A 79 -2.75 5.35 -8.01
CA PRO A 79 -2.64 6.29 -6.91
C PRO A 79 -1.60 7.37 -7.22
N ASN A 80 -2.00 8.63 -7.11
CA ASN A 80 -1.14 9.76 -7.44
C ASN A 80 -0.11 10.06 -6.35
N GLN A 81 0.77 11.01 -6.62
CA GLN A 81 1.82 11.42 -5.69
C GLN A 81 1.29 11.90 -4.33
N TYR A 82 0.07 12.42 -4.25
CA TYR A 82 -0.57 12.79 -2.98
C TYR A 82 -1.03 11.56 -2.18
N ALA A 83 -1.48 10.49 -2.85
CA ALA A 83 -1.88 9.24 -2.22
C ALA A 83 -0.69 8.42 -1.70
N GLN A 84 0.44 8.43 -2.41
CA GLN A 84 1.64 7.64 -2.07
C GLN A 84 2.13 7.80 -0.61
N PRO A 85 2.28 9.01 -0.03
CA PRO A 85 2.71 9.14 1.36
C PRO A 85 1.68 8.60 2.36
N LEU A 86 0.37 8.74 2.09
CA LEU A 86 -0.70 8.18 2.94
C LEU A 86 -0.64 6.65 2.94
N ILE A 87 -0.50 6.07 1.75
CA ILE A 87 -0.33 4.63 1.56
C ILE A 87 0.92 4.14 2.29
N THR A 88 2.05 4.85 2.15
CA THR A 88 3.33 4.53 2.79
C THR A 88 3.24 4.60 4.30
N GLN A 89 2.57 5.62 4.86
CA GLN A 89 2.37 5.75 6.30
C GLN A 89 1.56 4.57 6.87
N THR A 90 0.50 4.16 6.16
CA THR A 90 -0.34 3.02 6.56
C THR A 90 0.40 1.69 6.41
N LEU A 91 1.22 1.55 5.36
CA LEU A 91 2.11 0.40 5.19
C LEU A 91 3.13 0.32 6.33
N TRP A 92 3.82 1.42 6.65
CA TRP A 92 4.80 1.50 7.72
C TRP A 92 4.21 1.08 9.08
N LYS A 93 3.04 1.62 9.44
CA LYS A 93 2.28 1.21 10.64
C LYS A 93 1.95 -0.28 10.63
N SER A 94 1.60 -0.83 9.47
CA SER A 94 1.30 -2.26 9.35
C SER A 94 2.55 -3.11 9.54
N ILE A 95 3.69 -2.75 8.92
CA ILE A 95 4.97 -3.46 9.07
C ILE A 95 5.43 -3.44 10.53
N MET A 96 5.39 -2.29 11.22
CA MET A 96 5.74 -2.22 12.64
C MET A 96 4.94 -3.18 13.53
N LYS A 97 3.71 -3.54 13.13
CA LYS A 97 2.86 -4.48 13.86
C LYS A 97 3.12 -5.93 13.48
N VAL A 98 3.35 -6.23 12.20
CA VAL A 98 3.38 -7.61 11.68
C VAL A 98 4.77 -8.17 11.45
N ALA A 99 5.76 -7.29 11.28
CA ALA A 99 7.16 -7.63 10.99
C ALA A 99 8.12 -6.53 11.47
N PRO A 100 8.10 -6.13 12.77
CA PRO A 100 9.00 -5.08 13.27
C PRO A 100 10.48 -5.41 13.06
N GLU A 101 10.84 -6.69 13.05
CA GLU A 101 12.19 -7.18 12.76
C GLU A 101 12.68 -6.81 11.36
N ALA A 102 11.78 -6.63 10.40
CA ALA A 102 12.14 -6.19 9.05
C ALA A 102 12.63 -4.73 8.99
N LEU A 103 12.29 -3.90 10.00
CA LEU A 103 12.70 -2.50 10.10
C LEU A 103 14.00 -2.31 10.87
N GLY A 104 14.36 -3.27 11.72
CA GLY A 104 15.47 -3.14 12.66
C GLY A 104 15.20 -2.14 13.78
N PRO A 105 16.09 -2.07 14.78
CA PRO A 105 15.97 -1.11 15.87
C PRO A 105 16.33 0.30 15.41
N VAL A 106 15.82 1.30 16.14
CA VAL A 106 16.31 2.68 16.00
C VAL A 106 17.80 2.71 16.36
N ASN A 107 18.63 3.19 15.44
CA ASN A 107 20.06 3.30 15.67
C ASN A 107 20.35 4.36 16.76
N PRO A 108 20.98 3.98 17.89
CA PRO A 108 21.22 4.90 19.01
C PRO A 108 22.21 6.01 18.67
N ASN A 109 22.98 5.88 17.58
CA ASN A 109 23.96 6.86 17.14
C ASN A 109 23.41 7.86 16.13
N ASN A 110 22.12 7.85 15.80
CA ASN A 110 21.54 8.76 14.79
C ASN A 110 21.89 10.23 15.06
N LYS A 111 21.78 10.68 16.31
CA LYS A 111 22.15 12.06 16.70
C LYS A 111 23.63 12.36 16.44
N LYS A 112 24.53 11.42 16.79
CA LYS A 112 25.97 11.56 16.57
C LYS A 112 26.34 11.56 15.08
N ILE A 113 25.62 10.77 14.27
CA ILE A 113 25.79 10.75 12.82
C ILE A 113 25.42 12.11 12.23
N GLU A 114 24.30 12.68 12.62
CA GLU A 114 23.86 14.01 12.17
C GLU A 114 24.86 15.10 12.59
N GLU A 115 25.36 15.07 13.82
CA GLU A 115 26.37 16.01 14.33
C GLU A 115 27.69 15.96 13.53
N LEU A 116 28.14 14.77 13.10
CA LEU A 116 29.42 14.59 12.41
C LEU A 116 29.32 14.74 10.88
N PHE A 117 28.20 14.31 10.30
CA PHE A 117 28.05 14.15 8.85
C PHE A 117 26.94 15.03 8.26
N GLY A 118 26.22 15.79 9.08
CA GLY A 118 25.13 16.67 8.65
C GLY A 118 24.07 15.91 7.85
N ASN A 119 23.73 16.43 6.68
CA ASN A 119 22.75 15.83 5.77
C ASN A 119 23.25 14.58 5.03
N GLN A 120 24.41 14.02 5.42
CA GLN A 120 25.00 12.83 4.82
C GLN A 120 25.18 12.93 3.29
N ARG A 121 25.49 14.14 2.79
CA ARG A 121 25.62 14.51 1.36
C ARG A 121 24.31 14.64 0.57
N GLY A 122 23.14 14.55 1.21
CA GLY A 122 21.83 14.84 0.60
C GLY A 122 21.33 13.80 -0.41
N HIS A 123 20.11 14.05 -0.94
CA HIS A 123 19.47 13.46 -2.14
C HIS A 123 18.58 14.54 -2.78
#